data_AF-A0A4R6K6G5-F1
#
_entry.id   AF-A0A4R6K6G5-F1
#
_cell.length_a   1.000
_cell.length_b   1.000
_cell.length_c   1.000
_cell.angle_alpha   90.00
_cell.angle_beta   90.00
_cell.angle_gamma   90.00
#
_symmetry.space_group_name_H-M   'P 1'
#
loop_
_entity.id
_entity.type
_entity.pdbx_description
1 polymer ?
#
loop_
_entity_poly.entity_id
_entity_poly.type
_entity_poly.pdbx_seq_one_letter_code
_entity_poly.pdbx_strand_id
1 'polypeptide(L)'
;MNPLQTRMATVGLRILADDRFVLAGGYALRAHGFGDRDSDDIDLFTDLLDAERFARRSSAWSAPTAMMVWRPKWPGRHRRSPE
;
A
#
# COMPACT_ATOMS: atom_id res chain seq x y z
N MET A 1 -6.61 -9.96 1.09
CA MET A 1 -6.50 -8.54 0.69
C MET A 1 -7.84 -7.91 0.91
N ASN A 2 -7.90 -6.86 1.73
CA ASN A 2 -9.17 -6.18 1.99
C ASN A 2 -9.54 -5.23 0.82
N PRO A 3 -10.79 -4.72 0.75
CA PRO A 3 -11.21 -3.84 -0.34
C PRO A 3 -10.39 -2.55 -0.48
N LEU A 4 -9.92 -1.98 0.63
CA LEU A 4 -9.07 -0.79 0.62
C LEU A 4 -7.71 -1.09 -0.03
N GLN A 5 -7.04 -2.15 0.41
CA GLN A 5 -5.76 -2.57 -0.14
C GLN A 5 -5.88 -2.93 -1.63
N THR A 6 -6.97 -3.58 -2.04
CA THR A 6 -7.24 -3.88 -3.45
C THR A 6 -7.33 -2.61 -4.28
N ARG A 7 -8.05 -1.59 -3.78
CA ARG A 7 -8.16 -0.29 -4.44
C ARG A 7 -6.81 0.42 -4.51
N MET A 8 -6.02 0.38 -3.44
CA MET A 8 -4.68 0.96 -3.40
C MET A 8 -3.79 0.26 -4.43
N ALA A 9 -3.63 -1.06 -4.38
CA ALA A 9 -2.83 -1.81 -5.36
C ALA A 9 -3.24 -1.48 -6.81
N THR A 10 -4.54 -1.41 -7.09
CA THR A 10 -5.04 -1.07 -8.43
C THR A 10 -4.62 0.33 -8.89
N VAL A 11 -4.77 1.35 -8.03
CA VAL A 11 -4.35 2.72 -8.37
C VAL A 11 -2.83 2.81 -8.52
N GLY A 12 -2.08 2.07 -7.69
CA GLY A 12 -0.61 2.10 -7.74
C GLY A 12 -0.02 1.50 -8.96
N LEU A 13 -0.51 0.32 -9.33
CA LEU A 13 -0.11 -0.32 -10.58
C LEU A 13 -0.44 0.56 -11.80
N ARG A 14 -1.50 1.39 -11.74
CA ARG A 14 -1.80 2.37 -12.80
C ARG A 14 -0.82 3.55 -12.83
N ILE A 15 -0.48 4.12 -11.68
CA ILE A 15 0.47 5.24 -11.59
C ILE A 15 1.90 4.81 -11.98
N LEU A 16 2.24 3.55 -11.66
CA LEU A 16 3.55 2.95 -11.85
C LEU A 16 3.67 2.11 -13.13
N ALA A 17 2.66 2.16 -14.02
CA ALA A 17 2.58 1.30 -15.20
C ALA A 17 3.81 1.42 -16.12
N ASP A 18 4.30 2.65 -16.32
CA ASP A 18 5.49 2.93 -17.16
C ASP A 18 6.80 2.36 -16.58
N ASP A 19 6.79 2.01 -15.30
CA ASP A 19 7.95 1.47 -14.60
C ASP A 19 7.79 -0.03 -14.31
N ARG A 20 6.82 -0.69 -14.96
CA ARG A 20 6.65 -2.15 -14.95
C ARG A 20 6.53 -2.76 -13.56
N PHE A 21 5.91 -2.03 -12.64
CA PHE A 21 5.64 -2.58 -11.31
C PHE A 21 4.60 -3.69 -11.38
N VAL A 22 4.80 -4.72 -10.56
CA VAL A 22 3.89 -5.85 -10.35
C VAL A 22 3.66 -6.06 -8.86
N LEU A 23 2.58 -6.76 -8.52
CA LEU A 23 2.32 -7.20 -7.14
C LEU A 23 3.40 -8.20 -6.70
N ALA A 24 3.87 -8.06 -5.46
CA ALA A 24 4.87 -8.93 -4.86
C ALA A 24 4.42 -9.47 -3.49
N GLY A 25 5.33 -10.18 -2.82
CA GLY A 25 5.14 -10.63 -1.44
C GLY A 25 3.94 -11.55 -1.24
N GLY A 26 3.32 -11.44 -0.06
CA GLY A 26 2.23 -12.34 0.35
C GLY A 26 1.00 -12.23 -0.54
N TYR A 27 0.70 -11.05 -1.07
CA TYR A 27 -0.44 -10.87 -1.97
C TYR A 27 -0.20 -11.39 -3.39
N ALA A 28 1.04 -11.41 -3.88
CA ALA A 28 1.36 -12.12 -5.12
C ALA A 28 1.18 -13.64 -4.95
N LEU A 29 1.70 -14.21 -3.86
CA LEU A 29 1.55 -15.63 -3.56
C LEU A 29 0.07 -16.03 -3.48
N ARG A 30 -0.73 -15.26 -2.74
CA ARG A 30 -2.18 -15.50 -2.61
C ARG A 30 -2.92 -15.34 -3.93
N ALA A 31 -2.55 -14.39 -4.79
CA ALA A 31 -3.12 -14.25 -6.13
C ALA A 31 -2.85 -15.47 -7.03
N HIS A 32 -1.78 -16.21 -6.76
CA HIS A 32 -1.44 -17.47 -7.43
C HIS A 32 -1.89 -18.73 -6.67
N GLY A 33 -2.73 -18.59 -5.63
CA GLY A 33 -3.29 -19.72 -4.88
C GLY A 33 -2.40 -20.27 -3.77
N PHE A 34 -1.33 -19.56 -3.38
CA PHE A 34 -0.44 -19.96 -2.30
C PHE A 34 -0.76 -19.21 -1.00
N GLY A 35 -1.34 -19.93 -0.04
CA GLY A 35 -1.67 -19.42 1.28
C GLY A 35 -2.85 -18.44 1.31
N ASP A 36 -3.36 -18.16 2.50
CA ASP A 36 -4.53 -17.31 2.74
C ASP A 36 -4.32 -16.21 3.78
N ARG A 37 -3.12 -16.15 4.39
CA ARG A 37 -2.76 -15.16 5.41
C ARG A 37 -3.03 -13.74 4.91
N ASP A 38 -3.70 -12.94 5.73
CA ASP A 38 -3.82 -11.53 5.47
C ASP A 38 -2.48 -10.83 5.69
N SER A 39 -2.19 -9.84 4.83
CA SER A 39 -0.99 -9.00 4.91
C SER A 39 -1.42 -7.59 5.26
N ASP A 40 -0.70 -6.96 6.18
CA ASP A 40 -0.92 -5.56 6.55
C ASP A 40 -0.45 -4.61 5.43
N ASP A 41 0.58 -5.04 4.68
CA ASP A 41 1.25 -4.26 3.65
C ASP A 41 0.94 -4.74 2.22
N ILE A 42 1.20 -3.86 1.24
CA ILE A 42 1.17 -4.14 -0.20
C ILE A 42 2.60 -4.04 -0.73
N ASP A 43 3.19 -5.19 -1.08
CA ASP A 43 4.50 -5.23 -1.71
C ASP A 43 4.38 -5.06 -3.23
N LEU A 44 5.25 -4.24 -3.81
CA LEU A 44 5.39 -4.08 -5.25
C LEU A 44 6.83 -4.35 -5.67
N PHE A 45 7.03 -4.90 -6.86
CA PHE A 45 8.33 -5.22 -7.44
C PHE A 45 8.43 -4.65 -8.86
N THR A 46 9.61 -4.24 -9.29
CA THR A 46 9.93 -3.91 -10.69
C THR A 46 11.26 -4.55 -11.06
N ASP A 47 11.40 -4.94 -12.32
CA ASP A 47 12.65 -5.46 -12.87
C ASP A 47 13.56 -4.36 -13.46
N LEU A 48 13.13 -3.09 -13.39
CA LEU A 48 13.97 -1.96 -13.77
C LEU A 48 15.05 -1.71 -12.71
N LEU A 49 16.31 -1.96 -13.08
CA LEU A 49 17.48 -1.74 -12.23
C LEU A 49 17.96 -0.27 -12.29
N ASP A 50 17.09 0.65 -11.86
CA ASP A 50 17.39 2.09 -11.76
C ASP A 50 16.93 2.61 -10.38
N ALA A 51 17.90 2.73 -9.46
CA ALA A 51 17.64 3.07 -8.06
C ALA A 51 17.04 4.47 -7.87
N GLU A 52 17.46 5.45 -8.68
CA GLU A 52 16.96 6.82 -8.57
C GLU A 52 15.52 6.90 -9.07
N ARG A 53 15.23 6.26 -10.21
CA ARG A 53 13.88 6.16 -10.75
C ARG A 53 12.96 5.39 -9.81
N PHE A 54 13.44 4.31 -9.21
CA PHE A 54 12.73 3.55 -8.19
C PHE A 54 12.35 4.42 -6.98
N ALA A 55 13.31 5.17 -6.43
CA ALA A 55 13.07 6.05 -5.28
C ALA A 55 12.05 7.15 -5.59
N ARG A 56 12.17 7.80 -6.75
CA ARG A 56 11.25 8.86 -7.19
C ARG A 56 9.82 8.36 -7.40
N ARG A 57 9.66 7.16 -7.94
CA ARG A 57 8.33 6.58 -8.20
C ARG A 57 7.69 6.03 -6.92
N SER A 58 8.50 5.42 -6.05
CA SER A 58 8.07 4.98 -4.72
C SER A 58 7.61 6.15 -3.85
N SER A 59 8.30 7.30 -3.92
CA SER A 59 7.89 8.51 -3.19
C SER A 59 6.62 9.13 -3.79
N ALA A 60 6.47 9.15 -5.12
CA ALA A 60 5.25 9.62 -5.79
C ALA A 60 4.01 8.77 -5.45
N TRP A 61 4.18 7.45 -5.24
CA TRP A 61 3.13 6.56 -4.73
C TRP A 61 2.83 6.78 -3.24
N SER A 62 3.88 7.00 -2.45
CA SER A 62 3.78 7.20 -1.01
C SER A 62 3.21 8.56 -0.63
N ALA A 63 3.33 9.58 -1.48
CA ALA A 63 2.80 10.93 -1.20
C ALA A 63 1.25 11.03 -1.10
N PRO A 64 0.47 10.54 -2.09
CA PRO A 64 -0.99 10.50 -1.97
C PRO A 64 -1.47 9.47 -0.94
N THR A 65 -0.71 8.40 -0.72
CA THR A 65 -1.01 7.35 0.26
C THR A 65 -0.74 7.80 1.70
N ALA A 66 0.34 8.56 1.95
CA ALA A 66 0.67 9.12 3.25
C ALA A 66 -0.36 10.16 3.69
N MET A 67 -0.97 10.93 2.77
CA MET A 67 -2.12 11.78 3.10
C MET A 67 -3.35 10.98 3.56
N MET A 68 -3.54 9.75 3.08
CA MET A 68 -4.68 8.90 3.44
C MET A 68 -4.40 8.03 4.69
N VAL A 69 -3.14 7.66 4.93
CA VAL A 69 -2.65 6.92 6.11
C VAL A 69 -2.36 7.84 7.30
N TRP A 70 -2.15 9.15 7.10
CA TRP A 70 -2.09 10.12 8.19
C TRP A 70 -3.49 10.39 8.76
N ARG A 71 -3.96 9.46 9.59
CA ARG A 71 -4.87 9.75 10.70
C ARG A 71 -3.97 10.11 11.88
N PRO A 72 -3.88 11.38 12.32
CA PRO A 72 -3.19 11.67 13.57
C PRO A 72 -3.90 10.84 14.66
N LYS A 73 -3.14 10.04 15.39
CA LYS A 73 -3.62 9.42 16.63
C LYS A 73 -4.00 10.57 17.55
N TRP A 74 -5.28 10.93 17.58
CA TRP A 74 -5.82 11.92 18.50
C TRP A 74 -5.52 11.45 19.93
N PRO A 75 -4.82 12.24 20.77
CA PRO A 75 -4.69 11.90 22.16
C PRO A 75 -6.04 12.16 22.84
N GLY A 76 -6.61 11.10 23.43
CA GLY A 76 -7.63 11.10 24.47
C GLY A 76 -8.74 12.16 24.41
N ARG A 77 -9.96 11.75 24.04
CA ARG A 77 -11.16 12.25 24.73
C ARG A 77 -11.62 11.19 25.72
N HIS A 78 -11.37 11.46 27.00
CA HIS A 78 -12.17 10.87 28.07
C HIS A 78 -13.63 11.26 27.83
N ARG A 79 -14.45 10.28 27.43
CA ARG A 79 -15.90 10.40 27.53
C ARG A 79 -16.25 10.07 28.98
N ARG A 80 -16.44 11.09 29.82
CA ARG A 80 -17.21 10.90 31.05
C ARG A 80 -18.66 10.65 30.65
N SER A 81 -19.19 9.50 31.06
CA SER A 81 -20.62 9.22 31.03
C SER A 81 -21.33 10.22 31.94
N PRO A 82 -22.46 10.82 31.52
CA PRO A 82 -23.36 11.46 32.47
C PRO A 82 -24.19 10.36 33.17
N GLU A 83 -24.20 10.42 34.49
CA GLU A 83 -25.27 9.89 35.34
C GLU A 83 -26.51 10.79 35.22
#